data_AF-A0A3N5VPB9-F1
#
_entry.id   AF-A0A3N5VPB9-F1
#
_cell.length_a   1.000
_cell.length_b   1.000
_cell.length_c   1.000
_cell.angle_alpha   90.00
_cell.angle_beta   90.00
_cell.angle_gamma   90.00
#
_symmetry.space_group_name_H-M   'P 1'
#
loop_
_entity.id
_entity.type
_entity.pdbx_description
1 polymer ?
#
loop_
_entity_poly.entity_id
_entity_poly.type
_entity_poly.pdbx_seq_one_letter_code
_entity_poly.pdbx_strand_id
1 'polypeptide(L)'
;MNAPIRHRLAIITLMAGILSGLAAVYALAENEPDLERQRWPARWITHPTAPQRDYAVLFFRHAWQLKELPASFRIHVSADPRYRLLLNGREVSMGPARGDVMNWRYETVALAPWLQTGTNVLAAEVWNPGGFAPWAEHSQRTGFIVQGAEAASQVVNTGTQWQVLQSTAHCPYPEPFRLDS
;
A
#
# COMPACT_ATOMS: atom_id res chain seq x y z
N MET A 1 -4.48 51.13 36.70
CA MET A 1 -4.94 49.78 37.09
C MET A 1 -4.71 48.88 35.88
N ASN A 2 -3.54 48.24 35.77
CA ASN A 2 -3.10 47.50 34.58
C ASN A 2 -3.03 46.00 34.87
N ALA A 3 -3.90 45.22 34.22
CA ALA A 3 -3.86 43.77 34.13
C ALA A 3 -3.95 43.37 32.63
N PRO A 4 -3.45 42.19 32.21
CA PRO A 4 -2.03 41.99 32.00
C PRO A 4 -1.68 41.55 30.56
N ILE A 5 -0.48 41.92 30.12
CA ILE A 5 0.15 41.64 28.81
C ILE A 5 0.30 40.13 28.51
N ARG A 6 0.03 39.26 29.48
CA ARG A 6 0.23 37.79 29.39
C ARG A 6 -0.70 37.08 28.39
N HIS A 7 -1.88 37.63 28.09
CA HIS A 7 -2.80 37.02 27.12
C HIS A 7 -2.41 37.25 25.66
N ARG A 8 -1.68 38.34 25.36
CA ARG A 8 -1.27 38.68 23.99
C ARG A 8 -0.10 37.84 23.48
N LEU A 9 0.80 37.41 24.36
CA LEU A 9 1.89 36.50 23.98
C LEU A 9 1.38 35.08 23.69
N ALA A 10 0.42 34.57 24.47
CA ALA A 10 -0.11 33.21 24.29
C ALA A 10 -0.81 32.99 22.94
N ILE A 11 -1.47 34.02 22.39
CA ILE A 11 -2.16 33.94 21.09
C ILE A 11 -1.16 33.94 19.92
N ILE A 12 -0.04 34.66 20.05
CA ILE A 12 1.00 34.71 19.02
C ILE A 12 1.77 33.38 18.96
N THR A 13 2.00 32.71 20.09
CA THR A 13 2.61 31.37 20.11
C THR A 13 1.68 30.31 19.52
N LEU A 14 0.36 30.42 19.74
CA LEU A 14 -0.63 29.50 19.18
C LEU A 14 -0.72 29.61 17.64
N MET A 15 -0.70 30.83 17.09
CA MET A 15 -0.72 31.05 15.64
C MET A 15 0.58 30.65 14.95
N ALA A 16 1.74 30.85 15.59
CA ALA A 16 3.02 30.36 15.08
C ALA A 16 3.08 28.82 15.04
N GLY A 17 2.48 28.13 16.02
CA GLY A 17 2.35 26.67 16.04
C GLY A 17 1.43 26.15 14.93
N ILE A 18 0.30 26.81 14.68
CA ILE A 18 -0.64 26.46 13.60
C ILE A 18 -0.02 26.70 12.22
N LEU A 19 0.73 27.80 12.04
CA LEU A 19 1.40 28.13 10.77
C LEU A 19 2.58 27.18 10.49
N SER A 20 3.31 26.76 11.51
CA SER A 20 4.41 25.77 11.39
C SER A 20 3.90 24.36 11.13
N GLY A 21 2.78 23.99 11.75
CA GLY A 21 2.10 22.72 11.50
C GLY A 21 1.63 22.61 10.05
N LEU A 22 1.03 23.68 9.50
CA LEU A 22 0.55 23.72 8.11
C LEU A 22 1.69 23.59 7.09
N ALA A 23 2.84 24.24 7.34
CA ALA A 23 4.01 24.16 6.47
C ALA A 23 4.61 22.74 6.41
N ALA A 24 4.62 22.01 7.52
CA ALA A 24 5.09 20.62 7.56
C ALA A 24 4.19 19.67 6.75
N VAL A 25 2.86 19.88 6.74
CA VAL A 25 1.94 19.07 5.92
C VAL A 25 2.12 19.35 4.43
N TYR A 26 2.33 20.62 4.05
CA TYR A 26 2.61 21.00 2.66
C TYR A 26 3.96 20.45 2.15
N ALA A 27 5.02 20.52 2.96
CA ALA A 27 6.34 20.00 2.58
C ALA A 27 6.37 18.48 2.38
N LEU A 28 5.48 17.73 3.07
CA LEU A 28 5.32 16.29 2.83
C LEU A 28 4.60 15.98 1.51
N ALA A 29 3.79 16.89 0.97
CA ALA A 29 3.12 16.71 -0.32
C ALA A 29 4.04 17.03 -1.51
N GLU A 30 5.02 17.92 -1.32
CA GLU A 30 5.86 18.46 -2.40
C GLU A 30 6.93 17.47 -2.93
N ASN A 31 7.16 16.33 -2.24
CA ASN A 31 8.16 15.32 -2.62
C ASN A 31 7.59 14.02 -3.22
N GLU A 32 6.29 13.96 -3.50
CA GLU A 32 5.73 12.79 -4.17
C GLU A 32 6.05 12.83 -5.69
N PRO A 33 6.51 11.71 -6.28
CA PRO A 33 6.68 11.64 -7.72
C PRO A 33 5.34 11.90 -8.42
N ASP A 34 5.36 12.59 -9.56
CA ASP A 34 4.16 12.81 -10.39
C ASP A 34 3.76 11.49 -11.06
N LEU A 35 3.07 10.63 -10.31
CA LEU A 35 2.68 9.29 -10.70
C LEU A 35 1.53 9.26 -11.71
N GLU A 36 0.86 10.39 -11.95
CA GLU A 36 -0.17 10.53 -12.98
C GLU A 36 0.43 10.79 -14.36
N ARG A 37 1.52 11.56 -14.43
CA ARG A 37 2.17 11.92 -15.70
C ARG A 37 3.43 11.13 -15.98
N GLN A 38 4.02 10.50 -14.95
CA GLN A 38 5.25 9.74 -15.09
C GLN A 38 5.02 8.25 -14.88
N ARG A 39 5.85 7.47 -15.56
CA ARG A 39 5.85 6.02 -15.40
C ARG A 39 6.36 5.66 -14.00
N TRP A 40 5.60 4.82 -13.30
CA TRP A 40 5.99 4.33 -11.99
C TRP A 40 7.35 3.62 -12.06
N PRO A 41 8.30 3.92 -11.16
CA PRO A 41 9.55 3.16 -11.02
C PRO A 41 9.34 1.68 -10.71
N ALA A 42 8.33 1.36 -9.88
CA ALA A 42 7.93 0.01 -9.57
C ALA A 42 7.43 -0.77 -10.80
N ARG A 43 7.41 -2.10 -10.69
CA ARG A 43 6.88 -2.99 -11.73
C ARG A 43 5.82 -3.89 -11.14
N TRP A 44 4.77 -4.15 -11.90
CA TRP A 44 3.88 -5.28 -11.61
C TRP A 44 4.68 -6.57 -11.58
N ILE A 45 4.60 -7.29 -10.47
CA ILE A 45 5.24 -8.60 -10.29
C ILE A 45 4.16 -9.69 -10.11
N THR A 46 4.52 -10.91 -10.48
CA THR A 46 3.65 -12.09 -10.34
C THR A 46 4.49 -13.34 -10.18
N HIS A 47 3.86 -14.46 -9.84
CA HIS A 47 4.54 -15.76 -9.80
C HIS A 47 4.89 -16.21 -11.23
N PRO A 48 6.11 -16.74 -11.48
CA PRO A 48 6.57 -17.04 -12.84
C PRO A 48 5.75 -18.14 -13.54
N THR A 49 5.16 -19.06 -12.78
CA THR A 49 4.47 -20.25 -13.32
C THR A 49 3.05 -20.45 -12.78
N ALA A 50 2.55 -19.56 -11.92
CA ALA A 50 1.20 -19.72 -11.38
C ALA A 50 0.17 -19.38 -12.47
N PRO A 51 -1.08 -19.88 -12.33
CA PRO A 51 -2.16 -19.46 -13.21
C PRO A 51 -2.30 -17.94 -13.22
N GLN A 52 -2.34 -17.37 -14.43
CA GLN A 52 -2.36 -15.91 -14.61
C GLN A 52 -3.77 -15.32 -14.43
N ARG A 53 -4.82 -16.08 -14.73
CA ARG A 53 -6.22 -15.62 -14.73
C ARG A 53 -7.18 -16.54 -13.99
N ASP A 54 -6.73 -17.74 -13.63
CA ASP A 54 -7.53 -18.67 -12.85
C ASP A 54 -7.33 -18.43 -11.36
N TYR A 55 -8.01 -19.25 -10.56
CA TYR A 55 -7.88 -19.21 -9.12
C TYR A 55 -6.41 -19.35 -8.68
N ALA A 56 -5.95 -18.39 -7.89
CA ALA A 56 -4.63 -18.45 -7.27
C ALA A 56 -4.60 -17.58 -6.01
N VAL A 57 -3.85 -18.04 -5.00
CA VAL A 57 -3.43 -17.21 -3.87
C VAL A 57 -1.91 -17.14 -3.91
N LEU A 58 -1.36 -15.94 -4.02
CA LEU A 58 0.07 -15.66 -4.11
C LEU A 58 0.52 -14.87 -2.89
N PHE A 59 1.61 -15.31 -2.27
CA PHE A 59 2.31 -14.57 -1.21
C PHE A 59 3.53 -13.87 -1.80
N PHE A 60 3.58 -12.56 -1.65
CA PHE A 60 4.73 -11.74 -1.98
C PHE A 60 5.43 -11.31 -0.70
N ARG A 61 6.76 -11.29 -0.72
CA ARG A 61 7.56 -10.91 0.45
C ARG A 61 8.82 -10.14 0.05
N HIS A 62 9.08 -9.05 0.74
CA HIS A 62 10.35 -8.33 0.65
C HIS A 62 10.82 -7.88 2.03
N ALA A 63 12.12 -7.99 2.28
CA ALA A 63 12.76 -7.58 3.52
C ALA A 63 13.86 -6.57 3.23
N TRP A 64 13.94 -5.52 4.04
CA TRP A 64 14.95 -4.47 3.93
C TRP A 64 15.40 -4.01 5.31
N GLN A 65 16.50 -3.25 5.36
CA GLN A 65 17.03 -2.68 6.59
C GLN A 65 16.82 -1.18 6.65
N LEU A 66 16.47 -0.68 7.84
CA LEU A 66 16.44 0.74 8.18
C LEU A 66 17.48 1.03 9.26
N LYS A 67 18.42 1.94 8.97
CA LYS A 67 19.38 2.41 9.98
C LYS A 67 18.71 3.32 11.01
N GLU A 68 17.81 4.16 10.54
CA GLU A 68 17.05 5.13 11.32
C GLU A 68 15.59 5.11 10.87
N LEU A 69 14.68 5.50 11.76
CA LEU A 69 13.26 5.59 11.46
C LEU A 69 12.97 6.90 10.72
N PRO A 70 12.43 6.85 9.50
CA PRO A 70 12.05 8.06 8.79
C PRO A 70 10.77 8.65 9.39
N ALA A 71 10.64 9.98 9.33
CA ALA A 71 9.45 10.68 9.83
C ALA A 71 8.18 10.34 9.03
N SER A 72 8.33 9.99 7.75
CA SER A 72 7.27 9.51 6.87
C SER A 72 7.76 8.28 6.11
N PHE A 73 6.82 7.38 5.78
CA PHE A 73 7.08 6.25 4.90
C PHE A 73 5.78 5.86 4.20
N ARG A 74 5.38 6.63 3.19
CA ARG A 74 4.17 6.39 2.41
C ARG A 74 4.47 5.50 1.21
N ILE A 75 3.55 4.59 0.92
CA ILE A 75 3.56 3.76 -0.28
C ILE A 75 2.20 3.81 -0.97
N HIS A 76 2.20 3.57 -2.27
CA HIS A 76 1.02 3.25 -3.05
C HIS A 76 1.02 1.76 -3.35
N VAL A 77 -0.10 1.10 -3.10
CA VAL A 77 -0.21 -0.35 -3.26
C VAL A 77 -1.45 -0.70 -4.06
N SER A 78 -1.29 -1.63 -5.00
CA SER A 78 -2.38 -2.19 -5.79
C SER A 78 -2.13 -3.67 -6.05
N ALA A 79 -3.19 -4.36 -6.47
CA ALA A 79 -3.13 -5.74 -6.90
C ALA A 79 -4.20 -6.02 -7.94
N ASP A 80 -4.03 -7.14 -8.64
CA ASP A 80 -5.04 -7.70 -9.52
C ASP A 80 -5.48 -9.07 -8.97
N PRO A 81 -6.74 -9.23 -8.52
CA PRO A 81 -7.71 -8.16 -8.24
C PRO A 81 -7.60 -7.62 -6.81
N ARG A 82 -7.10 -8.40 -5.84
CA ARG A 82 -7.18 -8.06 -4.40
C ARG A 82 -5.90 -8.41 -3.64
N TYR A 83 -5.59 -7.63 -2.62
CA TYR A 83 -4.50 -7.89 -1.69
C TYR A 83 -4.89 -7.66 -0.23
N ARG A 84 -4.11 -8.29 0.65
CA ARG A 84 -3.97 -8.00 2.07
C ARG A 84 -2.49 -7.76 2.36
N LEU A 85 -2.17 -6.58 2.88
CA LEU A 85 -0.80 -6.10 3.10
C LEU A 85 -0.43 -6.19 4.58
N LEU A 86 0.75 -6.74 4.85
CA LEU A 86 1.28 -6.90 6.19
C LEU A 86 2.68 -6.27 6.30
N LEU A 87 2.92 -5.53 7.36
CA LEU A 87 4.24 -5.04 7.77
C LEU A 87 4.62 -5.69 9.09
N ASN A 88 5.76 -6.39 9.12
CA ASN A 88 6.26 -7.10 10.31
C ASN A 88 5.21 -8.04 10.93
N GLY A 89 4.38 -8.68 10.08
CA GLY A 89 3.30 -9.59 10.49
C GLY A 89 1.99 -8.91 10.90
N ARG A 90 1.97 -7.57 11.00
CA ARG A 90 0.75 -6.80 11.27
C ARG A 90 0.06 -6.40 9.98
N GLU A 91 -1.24 -6.66 9.86
CA GLU A 91 -2.04 -6.15 8.75
C GLU A 91 -2.13 -4.61 8.80
N VAL A 92 -1.83 -3.97 7.68
CA VAL A 92 -1.78 -2.50 7.55
C VAL A 92 -2.70 -1.96 6.47
N SER A 93 -3.13 -2.78 5.51
CA SER A 93 -4.05 -2.38 4.44
C SER A 93 -4.66 -3.60 3.76
N MET A 94 -5.86 -3.43 3.20
CA MET A 94 -6.51 -4.39 2.32
C MET A 94 -7.14 -3.62 1.17
N GLY A 95 -7.07 -4.15 -0.04
CA GLY A 95 -7.51 -3.42 -1.22
C GLY A 95 -7.25 -4.18 -2.51
N PRO A 96 -7.00 -3.44 -3.61
CA PRO A 96 -7.41 -2.05 -3.77
C PRO A 96 -8.94 -1.92 -3.75
N ALA A 97 -9.45 -0.69 -3.66
CA ALA A 97 -10.83 -0.42 -4.07
C ALA A 97 -11.09 -0.99 -5.49
N ARG A 98 -12.29 -1.53 -5.72
CA ARG A 98 -12.65 -2.13 -7.03
C ARG A 98 -12.35 -1.17 -8.17
N GLY A 99 -11.82 -1.66 -9.27
CA GLY A 99 -11.57 -0.88 -10.49
C GLY A 99 -12.08 -1.62 -11.71
N ASP A 100 -11.58 -1.22 -12.87
CA ASP A 100 -11.82 -1.91 -14.13
C ASP A 100 -10.48 -2.24 -14.81
N VAL A 101 -10.54 -3.05 -15.87
CA VAL A 101 -9.33 -3.53 -16.56
C VAL A 101 -8.59 -2.47 -17.39
N MET A 102 -8.98 -1.20 -17.29
CA MET A 102 -8.23 -0.06 -17.81
C MET A 102 -7.79 0.91 -16.70
N ASN A 103 -8.35 0.78 -15.48
CA ASN A 103 -8.17 1.73 -14.37
C ASN A 103 -8.03 0.99 -13.02
N TRP A 104 -6.79 0.60 -12.68
CA TRP A 104 -6.49 -0.01 -11.38
C TRP A 104 -6.39 1.09 -10.34
N ARG A 105 -7.17 0.95 -9.27
CA ARG A 105 -7.03 1.81 -8.10
C ARG A 105 -5.84 1.35 -7.26
N TYR A 106 -5.30 2.26 -6.48
CA TYR A 106 -4.29 1.97 -5.47
C TYR A 106 -4.67 2.65 -4.16
N GLU A 107 -4.18 2.10 -3.06
CA GLU A 107 -4.31 2.72 -1.74
C GLU A 107 -2.99 3.40 -1.38
N THR A 108 -3.05 4.57 -0.75
CA THR A 108 -1.89 5.22 -0.13
C THR A 108 -1.82 4.85 1.34
N VAL A 109 -0.74 4.19 1.76
CA VAL A 109 -0.57 3.66 3.12
C VAL A 109 0.65 4.30 3.78
N ALA A 110 0.46 4.93 4.93
CA ALA A 110 1.54 5.46 5.75
C ALA A 110 2.07 4.38 6.69
N LEU A 111 3.24 3.83 6.40
CA LEU A 111 3.84 2.71 7.13
C LEU A 111 4.69 3.14 8.34
N ALA A 112 5.11 4.42 8.39
CA ALA A 112 6.01 4.94 9.42
C ALA A 112 5.66 4.52 10.87
N PRO A 113 4.38 4.50 11.30
CA PRO A 113 4.01 4.11 12.67
C PRO A 113 4.35 2.67 13.07
N TRP A 114 4.63 1.79 12.10
CA TRP A 114 4.87 0.36 12.34
C TRP A 114 6.27 -0.10 11.90
N LEU A 115 7.12 0.83 11.48
CA LEU A 115 8.51 0.55 11.15
C LEU A 115 9.35 0.39 12.42
N GLN A 116 10.40 -0.41 12.32
CA GLN A 116 11.42 -0.56 13.35
C GLN A 116 12.81 -0.30 12.77
N THR A 117 13.79 0.04 13.61
CA THR A 117 15.19 0.02 13.19
C THR A 117 15.64 -1.43 12.95
N GLY A 118 16.60 -1.62 12.05
CA GLY A 118 17.01 -2.96 11.60
C GLY A 118 16.07 -3.52 10.53
N THR A 119 15.76 -4.81 10.61
CA THR A 119 15.03 -5.51 9.55
C THR A 119 13.54 -5.24 9.62
N ASN A 120 12.95 -4.88 8.48
CA ASN A 120 11.50 -4.83 8.28
C ASN A 120 11.11 -5.78 7.16
N VAL A 121 9.91 -6.34 7.24
CA VAL A 121 9.36 -7.26 6.23
C VAL A 121 7.99 -6.76 5.81
N LEU A 122 7.84 -6.49 4.51
CA LEU A 122 6.57 -6.21 3.87
C LEU A 122 6.15 -7.48 3.13
N ALA A 123 4.93 -7.93 3.42
CA ALA A 123 4.35 -9.10 2.79
C ALA A 123 2.97 -8.75 2.26
N ALA A 124 2.57 -9.39 1.16
CA ALA A 124 1.23 -9.28 0.64
C ALA A 124 0.69 -10.66 0.28
N GLU A 125 -0.53 -10.93 0.71
CA GLU A 125 -1.34 -12.01 0.17
C GLU A 125 -2.21 -11.42 -0.93
N VAL A 126 -2.10 -11.96 -2.14
CA VAL A 126 -2.89 -11.57 -3.31
C VAL A 126 -3.71 -12.76 -3.74
N TRP A 127 -5.02 -12.60 -3.86
CA TRP A 127 -5.89 -13.68 -4.30
C TRP A 127 -6.65 -13.27 -5.55
N ASN A 128 -6.68 -14.17 -6.52
CA ASN A 128 -7.54 -14.11 -7.68
C ASN A 128 -8.57 -15.24 -7.57
N PRO A 129 -9.87 -14.92 -7.50
CA PRO A 129 -10.92 -15.95 -7.55
C PRO A 129 -11.06 -16.62 -8.92
N GLY A 130 -10.46 -16.06 -9.98
CA GLY A 130 -10.57 -16.55 -11.35
C GLY A 130 -12.02 -16.61 -11.81
N GLY A 131 -12.43 -17.75 -12.38
CA GLY A 131 -13.81 -17.99 -12.82
C GLY A 131 -14.87 -17.93 -11.70
N PHE A 132 -14.47 -17.89 -10.43
CA PHE A 132 -15.37 -17.76 -9.27
C PHE A 132 -15.52 -16.30 -8.80
N ALA A 133 -14.94 -15.33 -9.52
CA ALA A 133 -14.99 -13.94 -9.14
C ALA A 133 -16.44 -13.40 -9.16
N PRO A 134 -16.85 -12.60 -8.15
CA PRO A 134 -18.09 -11.84 -8.24
C PRO A 134 -18.07 -10.93 -9.47
N TRP A 135 -19.22 -10.70 -10.11
CA TRP A 135 -19.30 -9.88 -11.33
C TRP A 135 -18.69 -8.48 -11.22
N ALA A 136 -18.64 -7.92 -10.01
CA ALA A 136 -18.07 -6.60 -9.74
C ALA A 136 -16.55 -6.60 -9.55
N GLU A 137 -15.88 -7.76 -9.67
CA GLU A 137 -14.43 -7.90 -9.54
C GLU A 137 -13.82 -8.27 -10.90
N HIS A 138 -13.12 -7.32 -11.49
CA HIS A 138 -12.46 -7.48 -12.77
C HIS A 138 -10.99 -7.86 -12.56
N SER A 139 -10.47 -8.76 -13.41
CA SER A 139 -9.09 -9.19 -13.39
C SER A 139 -8.55 -9.34 -14.82
N GLN A 140 -7.29 -8.97 -15.02
CA GLN A 140 -6.58 -9.17 -16.28
C GLN A 140 -5.44 -10.17 -16.15
N ARG A 141 -4.65 -10.07 -15.09
CA ARG A 141 -3.55 -10.98 -14.75
C ARG A 141 -3.16 -10.82 -13.28
N THR A 142 -3.27 -11.89 -12.49
CA THR A 142 -2.91 -11.91 -11.06
C THR A 142 -1.54 -11.29 -10.85
N GLY A 143 -1.48 -10.24 -10.05
CA GLY A 143 -0.26 -9.45 -9.90
C GLY A 143 -0.32 -8.49 -8.72
N PHE A 144 0.86 -7.98 -8.37
CA PHE A 144 1.06 -7.09 -7.24
C PHE A 144 1.99 -5.94 -7.61
N ILE A 145 1.71 -4.75 -7.08
CA ILE A 145 2.60 -3.60 -7.21
C ILE A 145 2.63 -2.79 -5.91
N VAL A 146 3.84 -2.39 -5.52
CA VAL A 146 4.10 -1.41 -4.46
C VAL A 146 5.02 -0.36 -5.03
N GLN A 147 4.66 0.89 -4.86
CA GLN A 147 5.42 2.06 -5.28
C GLN A 147 5.66 2.94 -4.06
N GLY A 148 6.90 3.27 -3.77
CA GLY A 148 7.23 4.29 -2.78
C GLY A 148 6.64 5.63 -3.21
N ALA A 149 5.95 6.31 -2.30
CA ALA A 149 5.47 7.67 -2.52
C ALA A 149 6.56 8.72 -2.27
N GLU A 150 7.68 8.35 -1.64
CA GLU A 150 8.77 9.26 -1.29
C GLU A 150 10.12 8.57 -1.46
N ALA A 151 11.21 9.33 -1.42
CA ALA A 151 12.56 8.81 -1.61
C ALA A 151 12.90 7.66 -0.63
N ALA A 152 12.51 7.81 0.64
CA ALA A 152 12.75 6.80 1.68
C ALA A 152 12.01 5.48 1.42
N SER A 153 10.84 5.52 0.79
CA SER A 153 10.02 4.33 0.53
C SER A 153 10.27 3.68 -0.83
N GLN A 154 11.13 4.23 -1.70
CA GLN A 154 11.50 3.59 -2.97
C GLN A 154 12.17 2.23 -2.78
N VAL A 155 12.79 1.98 -1.62
CA VAL A 155 13.43 0.70 -1.29
C VAL A 155 12.45 -0.48 -1.34
N VAL A 156 11.15 -0.23 -1.13
CA VAL A 156 10.11 -1.27 -1.19
C VAL A 156 9.36 -1.33 -2.52
N ASN A 157 9.80 -0.61 -3.56
CA ASN A 157 9.23 -0.74 -4.89
C ASN A 157 9.17 -2.21 -5.30
N THR A 158 8.14 -2.65 -6.01
CA THR A 158 8.11 -4.02 -6.54
C THR A 158 9.09 -4.19 -7.70
N GLY A 159 9.83 -5.31 -7.67
CA GLY A 159 10.95 -5.62 -8.55
C GLY A 159 11.55 -6.99 -8.23
N THR A 160 12.78 -7.25 -8.68
CA THR A 160 13.44 -8.56 -8.55
C THR A 160 13.83 -8.95 -7.12
N GLN A 161 13.89 -7.97 -6.20
CA GLN A 161 14.13 -8.18 -4.77
C GLN A 161 12.95 -8.78 -4.00
N TRP A 162 11.79 -8.92 -4.65
CA TRP A 162 10.62 -9.54 -4.07
C TRP A 162 10.61 -11.05 -4.33
N GLN A 163 10.30 -11.80 -3.29
CA GLN A 163 10.05 -13.23 -3.36
C GLN A 163 8.55 -13.46 -3.55
N VAL A 164 8.20 -14.53 -4.28
CA VAL A 164 6.81 -14.90 -4.51
C VAL A 164 6.63 -16.41 -4.33
N LEU A 165 5.53 -16.81 -3.69
CA LEU A 165 5.14 -18.19 -3.47
C LEU A 165 3.66 -18.34 -3.82
N GLN A 166 3.28 -19.39 -4.56
CA GLN A 166 1.89 -19.78 -4.68
C GLN A 166 1.47 -20.60 -3.45
N SER A 167 0.37 -20.21 -2.81
CA SER A 167 -0.22 -20.97 -1.71
C SER A 167 -0.91 -22.23 -2.22
N THR A 168 -0.67 -23.35 -1.56
CA THR A 168 -1.39 -24.61 -1.75
C THR A 168 -2.41 -24.87 -0.65
N ALA A 169 -2.54 -23.95 0.32
CA ALA A 169 -3.43 -24.10 1.47
C ALA A 169 -4.88 -23.70 1.19
N HIS A 170 -5.15 -23.08 0.04
CA HIS A 170 -6.49 -22.62 -0.34
C HIS A 170 -6.98 -23.32 -1.61
N CYS A 171 -8.27 -23.61 -1.62
CA CYS A 171 -8.98 -24.07 -2.81
C CYS A 171 -10.36 -23.40 -2.87
N PRO A 172 -10.92 -23.18 -4.07
CA PRO A 172 -12.31 -22.75 -4.20
C PRO A 172 -13.25 -23.80 -3.60
N TYR A 173 -14.34 -23.36 -2.97
CA TYR A 173 -15.40 -24.27 -2.58
C TYR A 173 -16.16 -24.73 -3.84
N PRO A 174 -16.39 -26.05 -4.03
CA PRO A 174 -16.80 -26.60 -5.32
C PRO A 174 -18.27 -26.40 -5.72
N GLU A 175 -19.15 -25.94 -4.82
CA GLU A 175 -20.57 -25.75 -5.17
C GLU A 175 -20.84 -24.34 -5.72
N PRO A 176 -21.29 -24.18 -6.99
CA PRO A 176 -21.87 -22.92 -7.42
C PRO A 176 -23.14 -22.63 -6.61
N PHE A 177 -23.44 -21.36 -6.38
CA PHE A 177 -24.70 -20.91 -5.83
C PHE A 177 -25.86 -21.45 -6.70
N ARG A 178 -26.56 -22.50 -6.24
CA ARG A 178 -27.82 -22.94 -6.85
C ARG A 178 -28.91 -21.96 -6.43
N LEU A 179 -29.56 -21.36 -7.43
CA LEU A 179 -30.90 -20.80 -7.29
C LEU A 179 -31.87 -21.94 -7.63
N ASP A 180 -32.03 -22.91 -6.72
CA ASP A 180 -33.19 -23.78 -6.75
C ASP A 180 -34.44 -22.92 -6.49
N SER A 181 -35.35 -22.96 -7.47
CA SER A 181 -36.57 -22.14 -7.59
C SER A 181 -37.71 -22.67 -6.73
#